data_AF-A0A5J5IH47-F1
#
_entry.id   AF-A0A5J5IH47-F1
#
_cell.length_a   1.000
_cell.length_b   1.000
_cell.length_c   1.000
_cell.angle_alpha   90.00
_cell.angle_beta   90.00
_cell.angle_gamma   90.00
#
_symmetry.space_group_name_H-M   'P 1'
#
loop_
_entity.id
_entity.type
_entity.pdbx_description
1 polymer ?
#
loop_
_entity_poly.entity_id
_entity_poly.type
_entity_poly.pdbx_seq_one_letter_code
_entity_poly.pdbx_strand_id
1 'polypeptide(L)'
;MEDEFLNKKIDEVLQSTDGIKRAAPRPFLFTRLEARMQNERNVWNKLTSFVARPVVAFACICFVLIINAMVILLSNPSGNSLAPQGSELATADEYSQVSYNLYDFENSKP
;
A
#
# COMPACT_ATOMS: atom_id res chain seq x y z
N MET A 1 -54.14 -47.96 -30.31
CA MET A 1 -52.96 -48.70 -29.79
C MET A 1 -51.77 -47.75 -29.60
N GLU A 2 -51.52 -46.83 -30.53
CA GLU A 2 -50.46 -45.80 -30.40
C GLU A 2 -50.71 -44.79 -29.28
N ASP A 3 -51.96 -44.38 -29.05
CA ASP A 3 -52.30 -43.40 -28.01
C ASP A 3 -52.04 -43.92 -26.59
N GLU A 4 -52.25 -45.20 -26.36
CA GLU A 4 -51.99 -45.85 -25.07
C GLU A 4 -50.49 -45.90 -24.75
N PHE A 5 -49.67 -46.12 -25.79
CA PHE A 5 -48.21 -46.11 -25.67
C PHE A 5 -47.68 -44.71 -25.38
N LEU A 6 -48.27 -43.68 -25.99
CA LEU A 6 -47.91 -42.29 -25.76
C LEU A 6 -48.22 -41.85 -24.33
N ASN A 7 -49.42 -42.17 -23.83
CA ASN A 7 -49.82 -41.85 -22.46
C ASN A 7 -48.92 -42.53 -21.42
N LYS A 8 -48.59 -43.81 -21.62
CA LYS A 8 -47.66 -44.54 -20.75
C LYS A 8 -46.28 -43.89 -20.67
N LYS A 9 -45.77 -43.38 -21.80
CA LYS A 9 -44.46 -42.73 -21.90
C LYS A 9 -44.47 -41.35 -21.24
N ILE A 10 -45.60 -40.65 -21.29
CA ILE A 10 -45.80 -39.37 -20.59
C ILE A 10 -45.83 -39.60 -19.07
N ASP A 11 -46.57 -40.61 -18.61
CA ASP A 11 -46.63 -40.97 -17.19
C ASP A 11 -45.26 -41.38 -16.64
N GLU A 12 -44.48 -42.14 -17.41
CA GLU A 12 -43.11 -42.55 -17.06
C GLU A 12 -42.16 -41.34 -16.93
N VAL A 13 -42.29 -40.35 -17.82
CA VAL A 13 -41.49 -39.10 -17.76
C VAL A 13 -41.89 -38.27 -16.54
N LEU A 14 -43.18 -38.12 -16.27
CA LEU A 14 -43.66 -37.40 -15.09
C LEU A 14 -43.17 -38.08 -13.80
N GLN A 15 -43.25 -39.41 -13.74
CA GLN A 15 -42.80 -40.19 -12.59
C GLN A 15 -41.28 -40.14 -12.40
N SER A 16 -40.50 -39.98 -13.47
CA SER A 16 -39.03 -39.82 -13.39
C SER A 16 -38.58 -38.53 -12.70
N THR A 17 -39.47 -37.53 -12.65
CA THR A 17 -39.21 -36.22 -12.05
C THR A 17 -39.64 -36.20 -10.57
N ASP A 18 -40.44 -37.19 -10.16
CA ASP A 18 -41.06 -37.30 -8.85
C ASP A 18 -40.08 -37.87 -7.83
N GLY A 19 -39.29 -36.97 -7.23
CA GLY A 19 -38.18 -37.35 -6.34
C GLY A 19 -36.98 -36.43 -6.43
N ILE A 20 -36.97 -35.49 -7.37
CA ILE A 20 -35.97 -34.44 -7.45
C ILE A 20 -36.12 -33.51 -6.24
N LYS A 21 -35.35 -33.78 -5.19
CA LYS A 21 -35.21 -32.90 -4.04
C LYS A 21 -34.03 -31.97 -4.29
N ARG A 22 -34.16 -30.73 -3.82
CA ARG A 22 -33.07 -29.75 -3.84
C ARG A 22 -31.84 -30.39 -3.20
N ALA A 23 -30.74 -30.47 -3.95
CA ALA A 23 -29.50 -31.05 -3.45
C ALA A 23 -29.02 -30.27 -2.23
N ALA A 24 -28.97 -30.93 -1.08
CA ALA A 24 -28.35 -30.36 0.11
C ALA A 24 -26.82 -30.37 -0.07
N PRO A 25 -26.09 -29.37 0.47
CA PRO A 25 -24.64 -29.40 0.46
C PRO A 25 -24.15 -30.68 1.13
N ARG A 26 -23.08 -31.26 0.58
CA ARG A 26 -22.43 -32.45 1.18
C ARG A 26 -22.04 -32.14 2.63
N PRO A 27 -22.19 -33.10 3.56
CA PRO A 27 -21.79 -32.89 4.94
C PRO A 27 -20.32 -32.44 5.02
N PHE A 28 -20.02 -31.50 5.93
CA PHE A 28 -18.69 -30.88 6.14
C PHE A 28 -18.15 -29.99 5.01
N LEU A 29 -18.99 -29.54 4.05
CA LEU A 29 -18.57 -28.55 3.05
C LEU A 29 -18.03 -27.28 3.72
N PHE A 30 -18.73 -26.78 4.74
CA PHE A 30 -18.33 -25.59 5.50
C PHE A 30 -16.95 -25.74 6.12
N THR A 31 -16.68 -26.84 6.81
CA THR A 31 -15.37 -27.11 7.43
C THR A 31 -14.23 -27.18 6.41
N ARG A 32 -14.47 -27.79 5.24
CA ARG A 32 -13.46 -27.87 4.17
C ARG A 32 -13.19 -26.51 3.53
N LEU A 33 -14.24 -25.70 3.36
CA LEU A 33 -14.12 -24.35 2.84
C LEU A 33 -13.34 -23.46 3.83
N GLU A 34 -13.70 -23.54 5.10
CA GLU A 34 -13.03 -22.79 6.16
C GLU A 34 -11.54 -23.17 6.29
N ALA A 35 -11.22 -24.47 6.25
CA ALA A 35 -9.82 -24.92 6.27
C ALA A 35 -9.00 -24.36 5.09
N ARG A 36 -9.60 -24.26 3.89
CA ARG A 36 -8.95 -23.63 2.73
C ARG A 36 -8.74 -22.12 2.94
N MET A 37 -9.75 -21.42 3.43
CA MET A 37 -9.65 -19.97 3.69
C MET A 37 -8.65 -19.65 4.81
N GLN A 38 -8.57 -20.47 5.86
CA GLN A 38 -7.60 -20.29 6.95
C GLN A 38 -6.16 -20.53 6.48
N ASN A 39 -5.93 -21.47 5.55
CA ASN A 39 -4.60 -21.72 5.00
C ASN A 39 -4.06 -20.52 4.21
N GLU A 40 -4.90 -19.88 3.38
CA GLU A 40 -4.51 -18.67 2.67
C GLU A 40 -4.27 -17.48 3.60
N ARG A 41 -5.11 -17.35 4.64
CA ARG A 41 -4.87 -16.36 5.70
C ARG A 41 -3.55 -16.58 6.42
N ASN A 42 -3.09 -17.82 6.61
CA ASN A 42 -1.86 -18.10 7.37
C ASN A 42 -0.61 -17.51 6.68
N VAL A 43 -0.53 -17.55 5.35
CA VAL A 43 0.60 -16.98 4.59
C VAL A 43 0.61 -15.45 4.69
N TRP A 44 -0.54 -14.81 4.48
CA TRP A 44 -0.69 -13.37 4.62
C TRP A 44 -0.46 -12.91 6.06
N ASN A 45 -0.97 -13.65 7.04
CA ASN A 45 -0.83 -13.34 8.46
C ASN A 45 0.63 -13.49 8.94
N LYS A 46 1.38 -14.45 8.37
CA LYS A 46 2.81 -14.59 8.66
C LYS A 46 3.62 -13.41 8.09
N LEU A 47 3.25 -12.93 6.90
CA LEU A 47 3.89 -11.77 6.28
C LEU A 47 3.55 -10.46 7.03
N THR A 48 2.28 -10.25 7.39
CA THR A 48 1.85 -9.07 8.14
C THR A 48 2.37 -9.09 9.58
N SER A 49 2.39 -10.25 10.25
CA SER A 49 2.99 -10.40 11.58
C SER A 49 4.50 -10.16 11.55
N PHE A 50 5.18 -10.53 10.46
CA PHE A 50 6.60 -10.24 10.30
C PHE A 50 6.87 -8.74 10.12
N VAL A 51 6.11 -8.06 9.27
CA VAL A 51 6.21 -6.60 9.06
C VAL A 51 5.79 -5.81 10.31
N ALA A 52 4.80 -6.30 11.06
CA ALA A 52 4.35 -5.69 12.31
C ALA A 52 5.35 -5.83 13.47
N ARG A 53 6.46 -6.56 13.29
CA ARG A 53 7.51 -6.61 14.31
C ARG A 53 8.25 -5.27 14.33
N PRO A 54 8.40 -4.62 15.50
CA PRO A 54 9.10 -3.34 15.61
C PRO A 54 10.53 -3.40 15.07
N VAL A 55 11.17 -4.58 15.16
CA VAL A 55 12.50 -4.85 14.60
C VAL A 55 12.55 -4.65 13.08
N VAL A 56 11.50 -5.01 12.34
CA VAL A 56 11.45 -4.86 10.87
C VAL A 56 11.25 -3.40 10.48
N ALA A 57 10.43 -2.66 11.23
CA ALA A 57 10.30 -1.21 11.05
C ALA A 57 11.63 -0.48 11.28
N PHE A 58 12.35 -0.80 12.36
CA PHE A 58 13.69 -0.27 12.62
C PHE A 58 14.69 -0.66 11.53
N ALA A 59 14.68 -1.91 11.06
CA ALA A 59 15.54 -2.36 9.97
C ALA A 59 15.27 -1.59 8.67
N CYS A 60 14.01 -1.35 8.30
CA CYS A 60 13.64 -0.53 7.16
C CYS A 60 14.14 0.92 7.30
N ILE A 61 13.94 1.53 8.47
CA ILE A 61 14.42 2.91 8.72
C ILE A 61 15.95 2.96 8.60
N CYS A 62 16.67 2.05 9.25
CA CYS A 62 18.13 1.96 9.14
C CYS A 62 18.57 1.71 7.70
N PHE A 63 17.87 0.87 6.94
CA PHE A 63 18.17 0.59 5.54
C PHE A 63 18.05 1.84 4.68
N VAL A 64 16.95 2.61 4.84
CA VAL A 64 16.76 3.90 4.15
C VAL A 64 17.86 4.88 4.54
N LEU A 65 18.24 4.96 5.81
CA LEU A 65 19.34 5.83 6.27
C LEU A 65 20.69 5.42 5.68
N ILE A 66 21.00 4.13 5.64
CA ILE A 66 22.25 3.61 5.06
C ILE A 66 22.32 3.93 3.57
N ILE A 67 21.24 3.73 2.82
CA ILE A 67 21.20 4.06 1.39
C ILE A 67 21.47 5.55 1.19
N ASN A 68 20.77 6.42 1.93
CA ASN A 68 20.96 7.87 1.81
C ASN A 68 22.39 8.29 2.22
N ALA A 69 22.92 7.74 3.32
CA ALA A 69 24.29 8.00 3.74
C ALA A 69 25.31 7.50 2.72
N MET A 70 25.09 6.34 2.12
CA MET A 70 25.94 5.78 1.08
C MET A 70 25.93 6.66 -0.18
N VAL A 71 24.77 7.17 -0.57
CA VAL A 71 24.68 8.14 -1.68
C VAL A 71 25.53 9.37 -1.38
N ILE A 72 25.44 9.95 -0.17
CA ILE A 72 26.25 11.12 0.21
C ILE A 72 27.74 10.80 0.23
N LEU A 73 28.15 9.65 0.75
CA LEU A 73 29.56 9.26 0.84
C LEU A 73 30.17 8.90 -0.52
N LEU A 74 29.38 8.30 -1.41
CA LEU A 74 29.80 7.97 -2.77
C LEU A 74 29.73 9.18 -3.71
N SER A 75 28.92 10.19 -3.34
CA SER A 75 28.96 11.53 -3.91
C SER A 75 30.17 12.28 -3.37
N ASN A 76 31.37 11.86 -3.74
CA ASN A 76 32.58 12.65 -3.48
C ASN A 76 32.36 14.10 -3.98
N PRO A 77 32.42 15.12 -3.12
CA PRO A 77 32.47 16.50 -3.56
C PRO A 77 33.90 16.79 -4.03
N SER A 78 34.30 16.26 -5.18
CA SER A 78 35.54 16.69 -5.88
C SER A 78 35.31 18.03 -6.57
N GLY A 79 34.81 18.98 -5.79
CA GLY A 79 34.36 20.29 -6.22
C GLY A 79 33.31 20.76 -5.23
N ASN A 80 33.59 21.85 -4.52
CA ASN A 80 32.62 22.61 -3.75
C ASN A 80 31.29 22.73 -4.49
N SER A 81 30.33 21.85 -4.22
CA SER A 81 28.94 22.17 -4.46
C SER A 81 28.50 23.04 -3.28
N LEU A 82 28.85 24.32 -3.40
CA LEU A 82 27.99 25.37 -2.86
C LEU A 82 26.60 25.08 -3.44
N ALA A 83 25.75 24.44 -2.64
CA ALA A 83 24.33 24.47 -2.88
C ALA A 83 23.97 25.96 -3.09
N PRO A 84 23.15 26.33 -4.10
CA PRO A 84 22.58 27.66 -4.15
C PRO A 84 21.49 27.74 -3.08
N GLN A 85 21.90 27.68 -1.81
CA GLN A 85 21.08 27.89 -0.62
C GLN A 85 21.63 29.11 0.15
N GLY A 86 22.23 30.05 -0.60
CA GLY A 86 22.82 31.28 -0.07
C GLY A 86 22.52 32.51 -0.92
N SER A 87 21.92 32.39 -2.11
CA SER A 87 21.61 33.56 -2.95
C SER A 87 20.39 34.33 -2.45
N GLU A 88 19.36 33.65 -1.93
CA GLU A 88 18.16 34.29 -1.36
C GLU A 88 18.42 34.89 0.03
N LEU A 89 19.24 34.22 0.85
CA LEU A 89 19.58 34.70 2.19
C LEU A 89 20.54 35.91 2.13
N ALA A 90 21.49 35.90 1.19
CA ALA A 90 22.40 37.03 0.99
C ALA A 90 21.68 38.25 0.41
N THR A 91 20.73 38.07 -0.53
CA THR A 91 19.95 39.21 -1.05
C THR A 91 19.04 39.81 0.02
N ALA A 92 18.36 39.00 0.83
CA ALA A 92 17.53 39.51 1.93
C ALA A 92 18.34 40.29 2.98
N ASP A 93 19.56 39.83 3.30
CA ASP A 93 20.46 40.51 4.23
C ASP A 93 21.00 41.82 3.65
N GLU A 94 21.28 41.86 2.35
CA GLU A 94 21.74 43.07 1.64
C GLU A 94 20.65 44.16 1.57
N TYR A 95 19.38 43.80 1.33
CA TYR A 95 18.25 44.74 1.40
C TYR A 95 18.01 45.27 2.83
N SER A 96 18.23 44.43 3.85
CA SER A 96 18.14 44.84 5.25
C SER A 96 19.26 45.84 5.59
N GLN A 97 20.51 45.57 5.22
CA GLN A 97 21.62 46.50 5.44
C GLN A 97 21.46 47.83 4.70
N VAL A 98 21.02 47.83 3.44
CA VAL A 98 20.81 49.07 2.67
C VAL A 98 19.74 49.95 3.31
N SER A 99 18.68 49.37 3.86
CA SER A 99 17.64 50.14 4.55
C SER A 99 18.14 50.76 5.86
N TYR A 100 18.97 50.08 6.65
CA TYR A 100 19.59 50.68 7.85
C TYR A 100 20.52 51.86 7.54
N ASN A 101 21.33 51.77 6.48
CA ASN A 101 22.24 52.86 6.09
C ASN A 101 21.50 54.10 5.53
N LEU A 102 20.31 53.92 4.95
CA LEU A 102 19.52 55.01 4.38
C LEU A 102 18.87 55.89 5.47
N TYR A 103 18.48 55.31 6.61
CA TYR A 103 17.90 56.07 7.73
C TYR A 103 18.94 56.84 8.57
N ASP A 104 20.20 56.41 8.57
CA ASP A 104 21.28 57.08 9.32
C ASP A 104 21.72 58.40 8.67
N PHE A 105 21.45 58.57 7.36
CA PHE A 105 21.77 59.81 6.63
C PHE A 105 20.72 60.92 6.77
N GLU A 106 19.48 60.61 7.17
CA GLU A 106 18.43 61.64 7.34
C GLU A 106 18.32 62.21 8.76
N ASN A 107 18.91 61.56 9.77
CA ASN A 107 18.86 62.00 11.17
C ASN A 107 20.17 62.58 11.72
N SER A 108 21.11 62.98 10.87
CA SER A 108 22.27 63.78 11.29
C SER A 108 21.95 65.28 11.21
N LYS A 109 21.18 65.78 12.17
CA LYS A 109 21.21 67.19 12.56
C LYS A 109 21.55 67.23 14.05
N PRO A 110 22.42 68.13 14.52
CA PRO A 110 22.67 68.27 15.95
C PRO A 110 21.37 68.62 16.71
#